data_AF-A0A1Z5HUJ1-F1
#
_entry.id   AF-A0A1Z5HUJ1-F1
#
_cell.length_a   1.000
_cell.length_b   1.000
_cell.length_c   1.000
_cell.angle_alpha   90.00
_cell.angle_beta   90.00
_cell.angle_gamma   90.00
#
_symmetry.space_group_name_H-M   'P 1'
#
loop_
_entity.id
_entity.type
_entity.pdbx_description
1 polymer ?
#
loop_
_entity_poly.entity_id
_entity_poly.type
_entity_poly.pdbx_seq_one_letter_code
_entity_poly.pdbx_strand_id
1 'polypeptide(L)' 'MDEETFFAYEEYAQPFSSTYRQKLAALLEKEAYHPFHRLIRLMLEKGKRLEQEAVSKIRLPKQQ' A
#
# COMPACT_ATOMS: atom_id res chain seq x y z
N MET A 1 1.22 5.71 -5.63
CA MET A 1 2.12 5.50 -4.50
C MET A 1 2.96 4.26 -4.79
N ASP A 2 4.18 4.21 -4.29
CA ASP A 2 5.15 3.12 -4.43
C ASP A 2 5.48 2.49 -3.06
N GLU A 3 6.38 1.51 -3.05
CA GLU A 3 6.85 0.81 -1.86
C GLU A 3 7.58 1.72 -0.88
N GLU A 4 8.42 2.64 -1.39
CA GLU A 4 9.17 3.59 -0.55
C GLU A 4 8.23 4.47 0.26
N THR A 5 7.20 5.01 -0.40
CA THR A 5 6.16 5.79 0.26
C THR A 5 5.37 4.91 1.25
N PHE A 6 5.07 3.65 0.91
CA PHE A 6 4.40 2.77 1.86
C PHE A 6 5.22 2.58 3.14
N PHE A 7 6.52 2.32 3.04
CA PHE A 7 7.40 2.16 4.19
C PHE A 7 7.52 3.45 5.02
N ALA A 8 7.71 4.58 4.36
CA ALA A 8 7.84 5.87 5.04
C ALA A 8 6.59 6.22 5.88
N TYR A 9 5.42 5.74 5.48
CA TYR A 9 4.14 6.03 6.14
C TYR A 9 3.46 4.75 6.71
N GLU A 10 4.21 3.67 6.93
CA GLU A 10 3.66 2.38 7.40
C GLU A 10 2.94 2.52 8.75
N GLU A 11 3.39 3.43 9.61
CA GLU A 11 2.76 3.74 10.90
C GLU A 11 1.33 4.28 10.75
N TYR A 12 1.01 4.93 9.63
CA TYR A 12 -0.31 5.46 9.32
C TYR A 12 -1.19 4.48 8.54
N ALA A 13 -0.60 3.39 8.05
CA ALA A 13 -1.31 2.37 7.30
C ALA A 13 -2.31 1.64 8.21
N GLN A 14 -3.53 1.45 7.70
CA GLN A 14 -4.64 0.87 8.44
C GLN A 14 -4.82 -0.60 8.04
N PRO A 15 -5.20 -1.50 8.97
CA PRO A 15 -5.55 -2.86 8.62
C PRO A 15 -6.72 -2.89 7.64
N PHE A 16 -6.75 -3.89 6.76
CA PHE A 16 -7.86 -4.09 5.84
C PHE A 16 -8.59 -5.40 6.08
N SER A 17 -9.83 -5.48 5.61
CA SER A 17 -10.67 -6.68 5.77
C SER A 17 -10.20 -7.84 4.90
N SER A 18 -10.64 -9.06 5.24
CA SER A 18 -10.42 -10.25 4.43
C SER A 18 -10.96 -10.11 3.00
N THR A 19 -12.11 -9.46 2.82
CA THR A 19 -12.67 -9.15 1.50
C THR A 19 -11.76 -8.23 0.70
N TYR A 20 -11.17 -7.21 1.33
CA TYR A 20 -10.21 -6.33 0.67
C TYR A 20 -8.94 -7.09 0.29
N ARG A 21 -8.44 -7.96 1.17
CA ARG A 21 -7.29 -8.84 0.91
C ARG A 21 -7.50 -9.68 -0.35
N GLN A 22 -8.67 -10.30 -0.50
CA GLN A 22 -9.00 -11.11 -1.68
C GLN A 22 -9.02 -10.28 -2.96
N LYS A 23 -9.63 -9.09 -2.92
CA LYS A 23 -9.63 -8.16 -4.05
C LYS A 23 -8.22 -7.74 -4.44
N LEU A 24 -7.36 -7.44 -3.46
CA LEU A 24 -5.98 -7.04 -3.69
C LEU A 24 -5.15 -8.19 -4.28
N ALA A 25 -5.33 -9.42 -3.78
CA ALA A 25 -4.68 -10.60 -4.34
C ALA A 25 -5.08 -10.84 -5.80
N ALA A 26 -6.36 -10.66 -6.15
CA ALA A 26 -6.82 -10.80 -7.53
C ALA A 26 -6.19 -9.76 -8.50
N LEU A 27 -5.66 -8.64 -8.00
CA LEU A 27 -4.93 -7.68 -8.84
C LEU A 27 -3.55 -8.18 -9.27
N LEU A 28 -2.96 -9.14 -8.54
CA LEU A 28 -1.67 -9.76 -8.92
C LEU A 28 -1.78 -10.61 -10.18
N GLU A 29 -2.98 -11.04 -10.56
CA GLU A 29 -3.22 -11.82 -11.77
C GLU A 29 -3.40 -10.92 -13.01
N LYS A 30 -3.55 -9.60 -12.81
CA LYS A 30 -3.81 -8.65 -13.89
C LYS A 30 -2.51 -7.99 -14.33
N GLU A 31 -2.11 -8.22 -15.57
CA GLU A 31 -0.89 -7.63 -16.17
C GLU A 31 -0.91 -6.10 -16.16
N ALA A 32 -2.07 -5.47 -16.34
CA ALA A 32 -2.23 -4.01 -16.25
C ALA A 32 -1.79 -3.43 -14.89
N TYR A 33 -1.71 -4.25 -13.85
CA TYR A 33 -1.27 -3.85 -12.51
C TYR A 33 0.17 -4.28 -12.21
N HIS A 34 0.89 -4.85 -13.18
CA HIS A 34 2.27 -5.33 -13.02
C HIS A 34 3.21 -4.30 -12.37
N PRO A 35 3.18 -2.99 -12.73
CA PRO A 35 3.99 -1.98 -12.06
C PRO A 35 3.74 -1.87 -10.55
N PHE A 36 2.54 -2.27 -10.08
CA PHE A 36 2.14 -2.19 -8.67
C PHE A 36 2.19 -3.54 -7.95
N HIS A 37 2.56 -4.64 -8.62
CA HIS A 37 2.55 -5.98 -8.01
C HIS A 37 3.44 -6.06 -6.77
N ARG A 38 4.58 -5.37 -6.76
CA ARG A 38 5.47 -5.31 -5.59
C ARG A 38 4.79 -4.63 -4.40
N LEU A 39 4.21 -3.45 -4.61
CA LEU A 39 3.44 -2.74 -3.58
C LEU A 39 2.24 -3.56 -3.09
N ILE A 40 1.50 -4.21 -3.99
CA ILE A 40 0.36 -5.06 -3.63
C ILE A 40 0.82 -6.23 -2.74
N ARG A 41 1.94 -6.89 -3.07
CA ARG A 41 2.51 -7.96 -2.24
C ARG A 41 2.89 -7.43 -0.86
N LEU A 42 3.53 -6.26 -0.79
CA LEU A 42 3.90 -5.62 0.47
C LEU A 42 2.66 -5.35 1.34
N MET A 43 1.60 -4.78 0.77
CA MET A 43 0.34 -4.54 1.48
C MET A 43 -0.29 -5.84 2.00
N LEU A 44 -0.25 -6.93 1.20
CA LEU A 44 -0.75 -8.25 1.58
C LEU A 44 0.06 -8.88 2.72
N GLU A 45 1.39 -8.75 2.68
CA GLU A 45 2.31 -9.23 3.71
C GLU A 45 2.08 -8.51 5.03
N LYS A 46 2.00 -7.17 4.99
CA LYS A 46 1.79 -6.33 6.17
C LYS A 46 0.36 -6.36 6.69
N GLY A 47 -0.60 -6.79 5.86
CA GLY A 47 -2.03 -6.78 6.20
C GLY A 47 -2.62 -5.38 6.34
N LYS A 48 -1.96 -4.37 5.76
CA LYS A 48 -2.31 -2.95 5.91
C LYS A 48 -2.41 -2.24 4.55
N ARG A 49 -3.29 -1.26 4.47
CA ARG A 49 -3.42 -0.34 3.33
C ARG A 49 -3.08 1.08 3.78
N LEU A 50 -2.46 1.83 2.89
CA LEU A 50 -2.20 3.24 3.07
C LEU A 50 -2.98 4.01 2.01
N GLU A 51 -3.92 4.84 2.46
CA GLU A 51 -4.75 5.66 1.59
C GLU A 51 -3.96 6.86 1.09
N GLN A 52 -4.09 7.22 -0.18
CA GLN A 52 -3.37 8.35 -0.78
C GLN A 52 -3.71 9.67 -0.08
N GLU A 53 -4.94 9.84 0.40
CA GLU A 53 -5.33 11.00 1.20
C GLU A 53 -4.55 11.11 2.52
N ALA A 54 -4.14 9.99 3.11
CA ALA A 54 -3.33 10.00 4.32
C ALA A 54 -1.96 10.60 4.00
N VAL A 55 -1.32 10.17 2.91
CA VAL A 55 -0.03 10.72 2.46
C VAL A 55 -0.11 12.22 2.18
N SER A 56 -1.17 12.70 1.51
CA SER A 56 -1.33 14.13 1.20
C SER A 56 -1.55 15.00 2.45
N LYS A 57 -2.15 14.44 3.51
CA LYS A 57 -2.43 15.14 4.77
C LYS A 57 -1.24 15.10 5.73
N ILE A 58 -0.35 14.13 5.58
CA ILE A 58 0.81 13.93 6.44
C ILE A 58 2.03 14.56 5.77
N ARG A 59 2.47 15.73 6.26
CA ARG A 59 3.83 16.20 5.97
C ARG A 59 4.81 15.43 6.85
N LEU A 60 5.33 14.29 6.37
CA LEU A 60 6.55 13.77 6.98
C LEU A 60 7.73 14.67 6.61
N PRO A 61 8.60 15.02 7.56
CA PRO A 61 9.86 15.65 7.21
C PRO A 61 10.61 14.68 6.29
N LYS A 62 11.06 15.17 5.12
CA LYS A 62 12.04 14.43 4.32
C LYS A 62 13.21 14.13 5.25
N GLN A 63 13.51 12.84 5.46
CA GLN A 63 14.76 12.49 6.13
C GLN A 63 15.89 13.13 5.31
N GLN A 64 16.70 13.95 6.00
CA GLN A 64 17.78 14.77 5.44
C GLN A 64 18.84 13.92 4.76
#